data_AF-A0A1H1CU08-F1
#
_entry.id   AF-A0A1H1CU08-F1
#
_cell.length_a   1.000
_cell.length_b   1.000
_cell.length_c   1.000
_cell.angle_alpha   90.00
_cell.angle_beta   90.00
_cell.angle_gamma   90.00
#
_symmetry.space_group_name_H-M   'P 1'
#
loop_
_entity.id
_entity.type
_entity.pdbx_description
1 polymer ?
#
loop_
_entity_poly.entity_id
_entity_poly.type
_entity_poly.pdbx_seq_one_letter_code
_entity_poly.pdbx_strand_id
1 'polypeptide(L)'
;MSQTASPGIRAYRDSVNLEIAPLVAELRETLGAKLVAYLGGVQETRAVRQWAEGTRNMPAETEARLRLAYHVAGIVAESNGHRVVQSWFQGMNPQLEDRAPARLIREMHPNQIGPEVLAAARAFARLG
;
A
#
# COMPACT_ATOMS: atom_id res chain seq x y z
N MET A 1 -19.44 -25.77 3.38
CA MET A 1 -19.14 -24.55 2.61
C MET A 1 -18.11 -23.76 3.40
N SER A 2 -16.82 -23.95 3.12
CA SER A 2 -15.75 -23.26 3.83
C SER A 2 -15.77 -21.79 3.43
N GLN A 3 -16.09 -20.92 4.37
CA GLN A 3 -16.03 -19.48 4.23
C GLN A 3 -14.55 -19.12 4.09
N THR A 4 -14.04 -19.00 2.86
CA THR A 4 -12.68 -18.51 2.60
C THR A 4 -12.60 -17.12 3.19
N ALA A 5 -11.85 -16.94 4.28
CA ALA A 5 -11.56 -15.62 4.81
C ALA A 5 -11.01 -14.76 3.66
N SER A 6 -11.72 -13.69 3.31
CA SER A 6 -11.31 -12.84 2.19
C SER A 6 -9.97 -12.20 2.58
N PRO A 7 -8.86 -12.49 1.85
CA PRO A 7 -7.55 -11.94 2.20
C PRO A 7 -7.63 -10.41 2.29
N GLY A 8 -7.07 -9.83 3.35
CA GLY A 8 -6.99 -8.38 3.56
C GLY A 8 -8.13 -7.73 4.33
N ILE A 9 -9.04 -8.47 5.00
CA ILE A 9 -10.08 -7.82 5.84
C ILE A 9 -9.45 -7.03 7.00
N ARG A 10 -8.36 -7.52 7.59
CA ARG A 10 -7.62 -6.80 8.64
C ARG A 10 -6.97 -5.55 8.06
N ALA A 11 -6.21 -5.72 6.97
CA ALA A 11 -5.59 -4.62 6.24
C ALA A 11 -6.59 -3.53 5.82
N TYR A 12 -7.79 -3.91 5.37
CA TYR A 12 -8.86 -2.97 5.05
C TYR A 12 -9.31 -2.18 6.28
N ARG A 13 -9.64 -2.88 7.38
CA ARG A 13 -10.11 -2.24 8.62
C ARG A 13 -9.08 -1.23 9.12
N ASP A 14 -7.82 -1.63 9.14
CA ASP A 14 -6.74 -0.80 9.64
C ASP A 14 -6.48 0.39 8.70
N SER A 15 -6.57 0.20 7.37
CA SER A 15 -6.46 1.29 6.41
C SER A 15 -7.54 2.37 6.55
N VAL A 16 -8.70 2.04 7.12
CA VAL A 16 -9.82 2.98 7.34
C VAL A 16 -9.77 3.59 8.74
N ASN A 17 -9.40 2.81 9.75
CA ASN A 17 -9.53 3.22 11.15
C ASN A 17 -8.26 3.81 11.75
N LEU A 18 -7.07 3.44 11.24
CA LEU A 18 -5.83 3.99 11.78
C LEU A 18 -5.73 5.49 11.47
N GLU A 19 -5.26 6.23 12.46
CA GLU A 19 -4.76 7.57 12.25
C GLU A 19 -3.62 7.55 11.23
N ILE A 20 -3.48 8.65 10.48
CA ILE A 20 -2.55 8.66 9.34
C ILE A 20 -1.08 8.52 9.76
N ALA A 21 -0.69 9.07 10.92
CA ALA A 21 0.68 8.98 11.41
C ALA A 21 1.14 7.53 11.71
N PRO A 22 0.44 6.74 12.55
CA PRO A 22 0.80 5.33 12.76
C PRO A 22 0.72 4.50 11.47
N LEU A 23 -0.26 4.78 10.60
CA LEU A 23 -0.35 4.11 9.29
C LEU A 23 0.92 4.32 8.45
N VAL A 24 1.42 5.56 8.38
CA VAL A 24 2.66 5.89 7.66
C VAL A 24 3.87 5.24 8.32
N ALA A 25 3.91 5.15 9.65
CA ALA A 25 4.98 4.48 10.38
C ALA A 25 5.05 2.99 10.00
N GLU A 26 3.93 2.27 10.06
CA GLU A 26 3.86 0.86 9.68
C GLU A 26 4.17 0.62 8.20
N LEU A 27 3.66 1.50 7.32
CA LEU A 27 3.94 1.43 5.89
C LEU A 27 5.44 1.65 5.61
N ARG A 28 6.08 2.54 6.37
CA ARG A 28 7.53 2.78 6.27
C ARG A 28 8.34 1.57 6.70
N GLU A 29 7.95 0.86 7.74
CA GLU A 29 8.64 -0.38 8.16
C GLU A 29 8.47 -1.50 7.13
N THR A 30 7.30 -1.57 6.46
CA THR A 30 7.00 -2.61 5.47
C THR A 30 7.62 -2.34 4.09
N LEU A 31 7.49 -1.12 3.58
CA LEU A 31 7.90 -0.75 2.21
C LEU A 31 9.26 -0.04 2.15
N GLY A 32 9.75 0.46 3.29
CA GLY A 32 10.90 1.35 3.37
C GLY A 32 10.55 2.80 3.04
N ALA A 33 11.27 3.73 3.69
CA ALA A 33 10.99 5.15 3.60
C ALA A 33 11.04 5.73 2.17
N LYS A 34 11.91 5.20 1.30
CA LYS A 34 12.03 5.68 -0.09
C LYS A 34 10.79 5.35 -0.93
N LEU A 35 10.23 4.15 -0.77
CA LEU A 35 9.05 3.74 -1.52
C LEU A 35 7.81 4.48 -1.02
N VAL A 36 7.69 4.69 0.29
CA VAL A 36 6.62 5.53 0.86
C VAL A 36 6.74 6.98 0.39
N ALA A 37 7.96 7.53 0.30
CA ALA A 37 8.17 8.88 -0.24
C ALA A 37 7.71 8.97 -1.69
N TYR A 38 8.07 7.99 -2.52
CA TYR A 38 7.63 7.88 -3.90
C TYR A 38 6.10 7.83 -4.01
N LEU A 39 5.43 6.93 -3.28
CA LEU A 39 3.97 6.79 -3.26
C LEU A 39 3.28 8.08 -2.79
N GLY A 40 3.84 8.71 -1.75
CA GLY A 40 3.33 9.95 -1.17
C GLY A 40 3.63 11.20 -2.01
N GLY A 41 4.47 11.06 -3.03
CA GLY A 41 4.80 12.12 -3.97
C GLY A 41 5.79 13.17 -3.52
N VAL A 42 6.62 12.80 -2.56
CA VAL A 42 7.67 13.65 -2.01
C VAL A 42 9.03 13.09 -2.40
N GLN A 43 10.00 13.98 -2.60
CA GLN A 43 11.35 13.59 -3.03
C GLN A 43 12.21 13.09 -1.88
N GLU A 44 11.83 13.41 -0.63
CA GLU A 44 12.68 13.28 0.54
C GLU A 44 12.04 12.42 1.63
N THR A 45 12.79 11.45 2.14
CA THR A 45 12.35 10.54 3.20
C THR A 45 12.12 11.23 4.54
N ARG A 46 12.67 12.45 4.72
CA ARG A 46 12.36 13.32 5.87
C ARG A 46 10.87 13.65 5.94
N ALA A 47 10.22 13.91 4.81
CA ALA A 47 8.79 14.19 4.80
C ALA A 47 7.98 12.98 5.31
N VAL A 48 8.39 11.76 4.93
CA VAL A 48 7.77 10.51 5.43
C VAL A 48 7.94 10.37 6.94
N ARG A 49 9.14 10.66 7.46
CA ARG A 49 9.38 10.67 8.90
C ARG A 49 8.46 11.66 9.62
N GLN A 50 8.34 12.89 9.12
CA GLN A 50 7.48 13.91 9.72
C GLN A 50 5.99 13.54 9.68
N TRP A 51 5.54 12.85 8.62
CA TRP A 51 4.19 12.30 8.57
C TRP A 51 3.98 11.19 9.60
N ALA A 52 4.94 10.27 9.76
CA ALA A 52 4.89 9.22 10.77
C ALA A 52 4.90 9.76 12.22
N GLU A 53 5.52 10.93 12.43
CA GLU A 53 5.54 11.65 13.70
C GLU A 53 4.32 12.57 13.90
N GLY A 54 3.45 12.73 12.88
CA GLY A 54 2.32 13.67 12.92
C GLY A 54 2.72 15.15 12.92
N THR A 55 3.97 15.47 12.59
CA THR A 55 4.52 16.84 12.64
C THR A 55 4.40 17.61 11.33
N ARG A 56 3.85 16.98 10.29
CA ARG A 56 3.64 17.58 8.96
C ARG A 56 2.26 17.27 8.43
N ASN A 57 1.59 18.30 7.92
CA ASN A 57 0.30 18.15 7.24
C ASN A 57 0.45 17.33 5.95
N MET A 58 -0.58 16.54 5.65
CA MET A 58 -0.64 15.69 4.47
C MET A 58 -1.83 16.12 3.59
N PRO A 59 -1.64 16.30 2.27
CA PRO A 59 -2.75 16.49 1.36
C PRO A 59 -3.67 15.27 1.34
N ALA A 60 -4.99 15.48 1.26
CA ALA A 60 -5.98 14.39 1.28
C ALA A 60 -5.76 13.33 0.19
N GLU A 61 -5.31 13.74 -1.00
CA GLU A 61 -4.99 12.81 -2.08
C GLU A 61 -3.76 11.94 -1.77
N THR A 62 -2.76 12.51 -1.10
CA THR A 62 -1.58 11.76 -0.62
C THR A 62 -2.01 10.76 0.46
N GLU A 63 -2.87 11.17 1.39
CA GLU A 63 -3.42 10.27 2.40
C GLU A 63 -4.18 9.10 1.75
N ALA A 64 -5.06 9.38 0.78
CA ALA A 64 -5.80 8.35 0.05
C ALA A 64 -4.87 7.35 -0.66
N ARG A 65 -3.79 7.82 -1.31
CA ARG A 65 -2.78 6.94 -1.92
C ARG A 65 -2.08 6.06 -0.89
N LEU A 66 -1.68 6.62 0.25
CA LEU A 66 -0.98 5.86 1.30
C LEU A 66 -1.89 4.85 2.00
N ARG A 67 -3.18 5.17 2.19
CA ARG A 67 -4.18 4.22 2.69
C ARG A 67 -4.42 3.08 1.71
N LEU A 68 -4.51 3.37 0.41
CA LEU A 68 -4.59 2.33 -0.62
C LEU A 68 -3.34 1.44 -0.60
N ALA A 69 -2.15 2.03 -0.55
CA ALA A 69 -0.90 1.29 -0.47
C ALA A 69 -0.82 0.41 0.79
N TYR A 70 -1.29 0.91 1.94
CA TYR A 70 -1.34 0.14 3.18
C TYR A 70 -2.26 -1.08 3.07
N HIS A 71 -3.47 -0.90 2.53
CA HIS A 71 -4.39 -2.02 2.31
C HIS A 71 -3.80 -3.09 1.39
N VAL A 72 -3.20 -2.66 0.28
CA VAL A 72 -2.53 -3.55 -0.69
C VAL A 72 -1.34 -4.27 -0.03
N ALA A 73 -0.51 -3.56 0.73
CA ALA A 73 0.62 -4.13 1.44
C ALA A 73 0.20 -5.21 2.45
N GLY A 74 -0.88 -4.96 3.20
CA GLY A 74 -1.41 -5.93 4.15
C GLY A 74 -1.95 -7.18 3.46
N ILE A 75 -2.65 -7.06 2.32
CA ILE A 75 -3.10 -8.23 1.54
C ILE A 75 -1.91 -9.10 1.10
N VAL A 76 -0.85 -8.48 0.57
CA VAL A 76 0.34 -9.22 0.08
C VAL A 76 1.13 -9.84 1.25
N ALA A 77 1.19 -9.14 2.39
CA ALA A 77 1.91 -9.61 3.57
C ALA A 77 1.24 -10.83 4.24
N GLU A 78 -0.09 -10.91 4.21
CA GLU A 78 -0.87 -11.97 4.87
C GLU A 78 -0.51 -13.39 4.39
N SER A 79 -0.20 -13.57 3.10
CA SER A 79 0.10 -14.87 2.47
C SER A 79 1.58 -15.14 2.26
N ASN A 80 2.36 -14.11 1.88
CA ASN A 80 3.75 -14.29 1.42
C ASN A 80 4.79 -13.70 2.39
N GLY A 81 4.33 -13.05 3.46
CA GLY A 81 5.17 -12.39 4.45
C GLY A 81 5.74 -11.04 3.99
N HIS A 82 6.17 -10.24 4.96
CA HIS A 82 6.60 -8.84 4.77
C HIS A 82 7.76 -8.66 3.78
N ARG A 83 8.64 -9.67 3.63
CA ARG A 83 9.84 -9.58 2.77
C ARG A 83 9.51 -9.46 1.28
N VAL A 84 8.34 -9.94 0.85
CA VAL A 84 7.93 -9.96 -0.57
C VAL A 84 7.21 -8.67 -0.97
N VAL A 85 6.62 -7.96 0.00
CA VAL A 85 5.73 -6.82 -0.24
C VAL A 85 6.43 -5.71 -1.04
N GLN A 86 7.64 -5.33 -0.64
CA GLN A 86 8.39 -4.29 -1.34
C GLN A 86 8.67 -4.67 -2.79
N SER A 87 9.13 -5.91 -3.04
CA SER A 87 9.40 -6.42 -4.38
C SER A 87 8.13 -6.50 -5.23
N TRP A 88 7.00 -6.88 -4.64
CA TRP A 88 5.72 -6.91 -5.34
C TRP A 88 5.26 -5.52 -5.79
N PHE A 89 5.46 -4.50 -4.94
CA PHE A 89 5.13 -3.11 -5.30
C PHE A 89 5.99 -2.55 -6.44
N GLN A 90 7.26 -2.98 -6.51
CA GLN A 90 8.23 -2.46 -7.48
C GLN A 90 8.30 -3.29 -8.77
N GLY A 91 7.95 -4.58 -8.69
CA GLY A 91 8.03 -5.52 -9.80
C GLY A 91 6.93 -5.32 -10.84
N MET A 92 7.18 -5.82 -12.05
CA MET A 92 6.17 -5.91 -13.09
C MET A 92 5.09 -6.89 -12.66
N ASN A 93 3.83 -6.47 -12.73
CA ASN A 93 2.70 -7.31 -12.37
C ASN A 93 1.89 -7.65 -13.63
N PRO A 94 1.85 -8.92 -14.06
CA PRO A 94 1.11 -9.32 -15.27
C PRO A 94 -0.39 -9.05 -15.21
N GLN A 95 -0.98 -8.95 -14.01
CA GLN A 95 -2.39 -8.59 -13.84
C GLN A 95 -2.66 -7.10 -14.00
N LEU A 96 -1.60 -6.29 -14.05
CA LEU A 96 -1.64 -4.84 -14.18
C LEU A 96 -0.93 -4.40 -15.47
N GLU A 97 -1.07 -5.19 -16.53
CA GLU A 97 -0.47 -4.93 -17.85
C GLU A 97 1.06 -4.71 -17.76
N ASP A 98 1.73 -5.51 -16.93
CA ASP A 98 3.17 -5.44 -16.65
C ASP A 98 3.63 -4.10 -16.07
N ARG A 99 2.72 -3.31 -15.52
CA ARG A 99 3.05 -2.07 -14.79
C ARG A 99 3.29 -2.36 -13.32
N ALA A 100 4.23 -1.62 -12.72
CA ALA A 100 4.52 -1.73 -11.30
C ALA A 100 3.35 -1.18 -10.46
N PRO A 101 2.87 -1.89 -9.43
CA PRO A 101 1.79 -1.41 -8.56
C PRO A 101 2.08 -0.04 -7.93
N ALA A 102 3.33 0.20 -7.50
CA ALA A 102 3.71 1.48 -6.91
C ALA A 102 3.54 2.65 -7.89
N ARG A 103 3.87 2.41 -9.17
CA ARG A 103 3.72 3.41 -10.24
C ARG A 103 2.25 3.75 -10.46
N LEU A 104 1.42 2.72 -10.54
CA LEU A 104 -0.03 2.86 -10.69
C LEU A 104 -0.67 3.64 -9.55
N ILE A 105 -0.37 3.27 -8.30
CA ILE A 105 -0.87 3.99 -7.12
C ILE A 105 -0.40 5.45 -7.11
N ARG A 106 0.82 5.73 -7.58
CA ARG A 106 1.41 7.07 -7.61
C ARG A 106 0.80 7.96 -8.70
N GLU A 107 0.67 7.44 -9.91
CA GLU A 107 0.32 8.22 -11.11
C GLU A 107 -1.19 8.39 -11.30
N MET A 108 -1.99 7.45 -10.80
CA MET A 108 -3.44 7.43 -11.00
C MET A 108 -4.19 7.83 -9.74
N HIS A 109 -5.43 8.30 -9.91
CA HIS A 109 -6.28 8.65 -8.77
C HIS A 109 -6.68 7.36 -7.99
N PRO A 110 -6.58 7.33 -6.64
CA PRO A 110 -6.85 6.12 -5.84
C PRO A 110 -8.20 5.45 -6.10
N ASN A 111 -9.25 6.24 -6.34
CA ASN A 111 -10.59 5.70 -6.63
C ASN A 111 -10.68 5.00 -7.99
N GLN A 112 -9.82 5.36 -8.94
CA GLN A 112 -9.79 4.75 -10.26
C GLN A 112 -8.95 3.48 -10.25
N ILE A 113 -7.74 3.56 -9.69
CA ILE A 113 -6.77 2.45 -9.76
C ILE A 113 -6.90 1.43 -8.63
N GLY A 114 -7.57 1.80 -7.53
CA GLY A 114 -7.74 0.98 -6.35
C GLY A 114 -8.32 -0.41 -6.62
N PRO A 115 -9.44 -0.55 -7.37
CA PRO A 115 -10.03 -1.85 -7.66
C PRO A 115 -9.06 -2.83 -8.35
N GLU A 116 -8.31 -2.36 -9.35
CA GLU A 116 -7.37 -3.18 -10.12
C GLU A 116 -6.20 -3.67 -9.26
N VAL A 117 -5.58 -2.75 -8.51
CA VAL A 117 -4.42 -3.10 -7.67
C VAL A 117 -4.83 -4.00 -6.50
N LEU A 118 -6.01 -3.79 -5.91
CA LEU A 118 -6.55 -4.67 -4.87
C LEU A 118 -6.90 -6.05 -5.42
N ALA A 119 -7.44 -6.14 -6.64
CA ALA A 119 -7.73 -7.42 -7.28
C ALA A 119 -6.43 -8.20 -7.56
N ALA A 120 -5.40 -7.53 -8.08
CA ALA A 120 -4.08 -8.12 -8.30
C ALA A 120 -3.43 -8.60 -6.99
N ALA A 121 -3.51 -7.80 -5.92
CA ALA A 121 -2.99 -8.19 -4.61
C ALA A 121 -3.69 -9.45 -4.07
N ARG A 122 -5.04 -9.51 -4.14
CA ARG A 122 -5.80 -10.69 -3.69
C ARG A 122 -5.52 -11.92 -4.54
N ALA A 123 -5.29 -11.77 -5.84
CA ALA A 123 -4.93 -12.87 -6.71
C ALA A 123 -3.54 -13.40 -6.39
N PHE A 124 -2.55 -12.52 -6.20
CA PHE A 124 -1.22 -12.89 -5.74
C PHE A 124 -1.27 -13.62 -4.39
N ALA A 125 -2.08 -13.13 -3.45
CA ALA A 125 -2.21 -13.71 -2.12
C ALA A 125 -2.84 -15.12 -2.10
N ARG A 126 -3.49 -15.55 -3.18
CA ARG A 126 -4.01 -16.93 -3.32
C ARG A 126 -2.98 -17.91 -3.90
N LEU A 127 -1.86 -17.40 -4.44
CA LEU A 127 -0.81 -18.22 -5.05
C LEU A 127 0.31 -18.60 -4.07
N GLY A 128 0.40 -17.92 -2.93
CA GLY A 128 1.30 -18.26 -1.81
C GLY A 128 0.58 -19.11 -0.78
#